data_AF-A0A7W5TTR7-F1
#
_entry.id   AF-A0A7W5TTR7-F1
#
_cell.length_a   1.000
_cell.length_b   1.000
_cell.length_c   1.000
_cell.angle_alpha   90.00
_cell.angle_beta   90.00
_cell.angle_gamma   90.00
#
_symmetry.space_group_name_H-M   'P 1'
#
loop_
_entity.id
_entity.type
_entity.pdbx_description
1 polymer ?
#
loop_
_entity_poly.entity_id
_entity_poly.type
_entity_poly.pdbx_seq_one_letter_code
_entity_poly.pdbx_strand_id
1 'polypeptide(L)'
;MSPAPKYGTPAGDAALAIQRLARRTGGDVQELQTLYVLEALLARLAISDYRDDFVLKGGVLLAAFAVRRPTKDIDLQASGLANDADEVADRVRKVAALEFADVLKSVASFSDPVLTGTASGHWEAPSATWRDH
;
A
#
# COMPACT_ATOMS: atom_id res chain seq x y z
N MET A 1 -25.28 5.02 9.88
CA MET A 1 -25.03 4.99 8.42
C MET A 1 -23.90 5.93 8.12
N SER A 2 -22.83 5.45 7.50
CA SER A 2 -21.78 6.33 6.97
C SER A 2 -22.37 7.19 5.83
N PRO A 3 -21.96 8.46 5.69
CA PRO A 3 -22.45 9.31 4.61
C PRO A 3 -22.12 8.71 3.24
N ALA A 4 -22.97 8.99 2.25
CA ALA A 4 -22.70 8.58 0.86
C ALA A 4 -21.35 9.17 0.39
N PRO A 5 -20.58 8.42 -0.40
CA PRO A 5 -19.29 8.90 -0.90
C PRO A 5 -19.49 10.14 -1.79
N LYS A 6 -18.61 11.13 -1.62
CA LYS A 6 -18.67 12.41 -2.32
C LYS A 6 -17.45 12.58 -3.23
N TYR A 7 -17.71 12.92 -4.49
CA TYR A 7 -16.65 13.30 -5.42
C TYR A 7 -15.85 14.50 -4.88
N GLY A 8 -14.56 14.54 -5.19
CA GLY A 8 -13.66 15.63 -4.79
C GLY A 8 -13.13 15.50 -3.36
N THR A 9 -13.35 14.35 -2.72
CA THR A 9 -12.69 13.98 -1.46
C THR A 9 -11.92 12.69 -1.68
N PRO A 10 -10.68 12.53 -1.16
CA PRO A 10 -9.90 11.32 -1.38
C PRO A 10 -10.65 10.04 -1.01
N ALA A 11 -11.35 10.04 0.12
CA ALA A 11 -12.13 8.89 0.59
C ALA A 11 -13.35 8.60 -0.31
N GLY A 12 -14.08 9.63 -0.75
CA GLY A 12 -15.22 9.47 -1.63
C GLY A 12 -14.82 9.03 -3.04
N ASP A 13 -13.76 9.62 -3.60
CA ASP A 13 -13.22 9.26 -4.91
C ASP A 13 -12.71 7.82 -4.93
N ALA A 14 -11.99 7.39 -3.89
CA ALA A 14 -11.56 6.00 -3.73
C ALA A 14 -12.75 5.03 -3.65
N ALA A 15 -13.76 5.33 -2.82
CA ALA A 15 -14.96 4.49 -2.70
C ALA A 15 -15.71 4.36 -4.04
N LEU A 16 -15.85 5.46 -4.78
CA LEU A 16 -16.50 5.47 -6.10
C LEU A 16 -15.65 4.74 -7.16
N ALA A 17 -14.33 4.82 -7.09
CA ALA A 17 -13.43 4.05 -7.95
C ALA A 17 -13.55 2.54 -7.69
N ILE A 18 -13.58 2.12 -6.43
CA ILE A 18 -13.77 0.72 -6.03
C ILE A 18 -15.12 0.19 -6.50
N GLN A 19 -16.21 0.94 -6.29
CA GLN A 19 -17.54 0.57 -6.79
C GLN A 19 -17.57 0.40 -8.31
N ARG A 20 -16.90 1.29 -9.05
CA ARG A 20 -16.77 1.17 -10.51
C ARG A 20 -15.96 -0.07 -10.89
N LEU A 21 -14.86 -0.34 -10.21
CA LEU A 21 -14.02 -1.52 -10.46
C LEU A 21 -14.79 -2.81 -10.22
N ALA A 22 -15.51 -2.92 -9.11
CA ALA A 22 -16.37 -4.06 -8.78
C ALA A 22 -17.37 -4.34 -9.90
N ARG A 23 -18.10 -3.31 -10.35
CA ARG A 23 -19.08 -3.43 -11.44
C ARG A 23 -18.47 -3.89 -12.76
N ARG A 24 -17.27 -3.41 -13.11
CA ARG A 24 -16.60 -3.79 -14.37
C ARG A 24 -16.04 -5.21 -14.35
N THR A 25 -15.60 -5.67 -13.18
CA THR A 25 -14.89 -6.96 -13.03
C THR A 25 -15.77 -8.09 -12.52
N GLY A 26 -16.99 -7.77 -12.06
CA GLY A 26 -17.85 -8.71 -11.34
C GLY A 26 -17.35 -9.03 -9.92
N GLY A 27 -16.37 -8.28 -9.41
CA GLY A 27 -15.78 -8.49 -8.09
C GLY A 27 -16.65 -7.95 -6.94
N ASP A 28 -16.37 -8.41 -5.73
CA ASP A 28 -17.05 -7.95 -4.51
C ASP A 28 -16.51 -6.60 -4.03
N VAL A 29 -17.41 -5.67 -3.68
CA VAL A 29 -17.04 -4.32 -3.25
C VAL A 29 -16.29 -4.35 -1.92
N GLN A 30 -16.69 -5.21 -0.98
CA GLN A 30 -16.08 -5.30 0.35
C GLN A 30 -14.68 -5.91 0.27
N GLU A 31 -14.49 -6.93 -0.58
CA GLU A 31 -13.19 -7.51 -0.87
C GLU A 31 -12.24 -6.47 -1.49
N LEU A 32 -12.69 -5.71 -2.49
CA LEU A 32 -11.88 -4.66 -3.10
C LEU A 32 -11.57 -3.50 -2.14
N GLN A 33 -12.50 -3.16 -1.25
CA GLN A 33 -12.24 -2.19 -0.17
C GLN A 33 -11.17 -2.69 0.81
N THR A 34 -11.24 -3.97 1.17
CA THR A 34 -10.25 -4.59 2.06
C THR A 34 -8.88 -4.55 1.40
N LEU A 35 -8.79 -5.01 0.14
CA LEU A 35 -7.54 -4.98 -0.61
C LEU A 35 -6.96 -3.56 -0.73
N TYR A 36 -7.81 -2.56 -1.05
CA TYR A 36 -7.39 -1.17 -1.12
C TYR A 36 -6.75 -0.68 0.19
N VAL A 37 -7.35 -1.00 1.34
CA VAL A 37 -6.79 -0.60 2.65
C VAL A 37 -5.48 -1.32 2.93
N LEU A 38 -5.37 -2.62 2.63
CA LEU A 38 -4.15 -3.39 2.84
C LEU A 38 -3.00 -2.89 1.95
N GLU A 39 -3.26 -2.64 0.67
CA GLU A 39 -2.29 -2.06 -0.27
C GLU A 39 -1.88 -0.64 0.16
N ALA A 40 -2.83 0.17 0.62
CA ALA A 40 -2.56 1.52 1.10
C ALA A 40 -1.72 1.53 2.40
N LEU A 41 -1.87 0.54 3.28
CA LEU A 41 -1.01 0.37 4.45
C LEU A 41 0.39 -0.07 4.05
N LEU A 42 0.52 -1.02 3.13
CA LEU A 42 1.81 -1.49 2.62
C LEU A 42 2.60 -0.39 1.93
N ALA A 43 1.93 0.42 1.11
CA ALA A 43 2.58 1.51 0.41
C ALA A 43 3.10 2.59 1.38
N ARG A 44 2.39 2.83 2.50
CA ARG A 44 2.89 3.69 3.59
C ARG A 44 4.07 3.06 4.32
N LEU A 45 3.99 1.77 4.63
CA LEU A 45 5.08 1.06 5.29
C LEU A 45 6.37 1.15 4.48
N ALA A 46 6.29 0.95 3.16
CA ALA A 46 7.42 0.96 2.25
C ALA A 46 8.21 2.28 2.24
N ILE A 47 7.54 3.42 2.48
CA ILE A 47 8.17 4.75 2.52
C ILE A 47 8.47 5.23 3.95
N SER A 48 8.08 4.47 4.96
CA SER A 48 8.29 4.84 6.36
C SER A 48 9.73 4.57 6.81
N ASP A 49 10.12 5.22 7.91
CA ASP A 49 11.39 4.93 8.60
C ASP A 49 11.44 3.51 9.19
N TYR A 50 10.29 2.83 9.26
CA TYR A 50 10.16 1.48 9.83
C TYR A 50 10.17 0.37 8.76
N ARG A 51 10.33 0.70 7.47
CA ARG A 51 10.24 -0.28 6.38
C ARG A 51 11.17 -1.49 6.56
N ASP A 52 12.34 -1.25 7.13
CA ASP A 52 13.40 -2.26 7.30
C ASP A 52 13.16 -3.13 8.56
N ASP A 53 12.20 -2.75 9.41
CA ASP A 53 11.80 -3.50 10.60
C ASP A 53 10.76 -4.59 10.31
N PHE A 54 10.12 -4.56 9.13
CA PHE A 54 9.01 -5.43 8.79
C PHE A 54 9.22 -6.18 7.48
N VAL A 55 8.93 -7.48 7.51
CA VAL A 55 8.94 -8.35 6.32
C VAL A 55 7.52 -8.82 6.02
N LEU A 56 7.03 -8.50 4.81
CA LEU A 56 5.72 -8.96 4.32
C LEU A 56 5.70 -10.48 4.09
N LYS A 57 4.62 -11.12 4.56
CA LYS A 57 4.37 -12.56 4.42
C LYS A 57 2.90 -12.83 4.08
N GLY A 58 2.55 -14.11 4.03
CA GLY A 58 1.16 -14.56 4.01
C GLY A 58 0.41 -14.23 2.72
N GLY A 59 -0.92 -14.12 2.83
CA GLY A 59 -1.83 -14.03 1.70
C GLY A 59 -1.64 -12.79 0.82
N VAL A 60 -1.28 -11.65 1.43
CA VAL A 60 -1.07 -10.39 0.69
C VAL A 60 0.19 -10.49 -0.19
N LEU A 61 1.25 -11.15 0.29
CA LEU A 61 2.43 -11.44 -0.54
C LEU A 61 2.06 -12.30 -1.76
N LEU A 62 1.28 -13.36 -1.55
CA LEU A 62 0.86 -14.26 -2.63
C LEU A 62 -0.06 -13.57 -3.65
N ALA A 63 -0.87 -12.62 -3.20
CA ALA A 63 -1.72 -11.81 -4.07
C ALA A 63 -0.91 -10.96 -5.07
N ALA A 64 0.29 -10.51 -4.69
CA ALA A 64 1.20 -9.80 -5.59
C ALA A 64 1.71 -10.69 -6.74
N PHE A 65 1.78 -12.01 -6.54
CA PHE A 65 2.17 -12.99 -7.56
C PHE A 65 0.99 -13.55 -8.37
N ALA A 66 -0.14 -12.83 -8.40
CA ALA A 66 -1.39 -13.24 -9.04
C ALA A 66 -1.98 -14.58 -8.52
N VAL A 67 -1.46 -15.12 -7.42
CA VAL A 67 -2.04 -16.26 -6.70
C VAL A 67 -3.01 -15.71 -5.66
N ARG A 68 -4.15 -15.21 -6.15
CA ARG A 68 -5.14 -14.56 -5.28
C ARG A 68 -6.07 -15.59 -4.63
N ARG A 69 -6.08 -15.60 -3.30
CA ARG A 69 -7.26 -15.95 -2.51
C ARG A 69 -7.73 -14.68 -1.79
N PRO A 70 -9.03 -14.52 -1.52
CA PRO A 70 -9.50 -13.45 -0.65
C PRO A 70 -8.74 -13.49 0.68
N THR A 71 -8.00 -12.43 1.01
CA THR A 71 -7.29 -12.28 2.29
C THR A 71 -7.82 -11.05 2.99
N LYS A 72 -8.16 -11.19 4.26
CA LYS A 72 -8.65 -10.09 5.09
C LYS A 72 -7.55 -9.47 5.94
N ASP A 73 -6.47 -10.22 6.09
CA ASP A 73 -5.39 -9.92 7.01
C ASP A 73 -4.10 -9.69 6.23
N ILE A 74 -3.20 -8.94 6.86
CA ILE A 74 -1.82 -8.72 6.41
C ILE A 74 -0.87 -9.26 7.46
N ASP A 75 0.01 -10.16 7.04
CA ASP A 75 1.01 -10.78 7.90
C ASP A 75 2.35 -10.08 7.72
N LEU A 76 2.86 -9.47 8.78
CA LEU A 76 4.20 -8.88 8.83
C LEU A 76 5.00 -9.58 9.92
N GLN A 77 6.24 -9.98 9.60
CA GLN A 77 7.20 -10.33 10.63
C GLN A 77 7.99 -9.07 11.02
N ALA A 78 7.94 -8.72 12.29
CA ALA A 78 8.76 -7.68 12.88
C ALA A 78 10.14 -8.21 13.29
N SER A 79 11.20 -7.46 13.01
CA SER A 79 12.56 -7.65 13.53
C SER A 79 13.07 -6.36 14.14
N GLY A 80 13.86 -6.43 15.22
CA GLY A 80 14.37 -5.22 15.89
C GLY A 80 13.34 -4.45 16.72
N LEU A 81 12.20 -5.08 17.01
CA LEU A 81 11.13 -4.58 17.87
C LEU A 81 11.09 -5.36 19.18
N ALA A 82 10.85 -4.68 20.31
CA ALA A 82 10.47 -5.41 21.52
C ALA A 82 9.15 -6.12 21.26
N ASN A 83 8.94 -7.29 21.87
CA ASN A 83 7.68 -8.02 21.77
C ASN A 83 6.62 -7.37 22.68
N ASP A 84 6.37 -6.09 22.45
CA ASP A 84 5.42 -5.24 23.16
C ASP A 84 4.34 -4.76 22.19
N ALA A 85 3.08 -5.08 22.50
CA ALA A 85 1.95 -4.76 21.65
C ALA A 85 1.72 -3.25 21.53
N ASP A 86 2.03 -2.49 22.58
CA ASP A 86 1.84 -1.04 22.58
C ASP A 86 2.86 -0.35 21.65
N GLU A 87 4.12 -0.81 21.67
CA GLU A 87 5.15 -0.35 20.75
C GLU A 87 4.78 -0.65 19.29
N VAL A 88 4.36 -1.89 18.99
CA VAL A 88 3.93 -2.27 17.64
C VAL A 88 2.74 -1.42 17.19
N ALA A 89 1.74 -1.22 18.04
CA ALA A 89 0.58 -0.40 17.71
C ALA A 89 0.96 1.07 17.46
N ASP A 90 1.90 1.63 18.21
CA ASP A 90 2.41 2.99 17.98
C ASP A 90 3.10 3.12 16.63
N ARG A 91 3.97 2.16 16.26
CA ARG A 91 4.61 2.16 14.93
C ARG A 91 3.58 2.04 13.80
N VAL A 92 2.62 1.13 13.92
CA VAL A 92 1.55 0.98 12.92
C VAL A 92 0.73 2.26 12.78
N ARG A 93 0.42 2.97 13.88
CA ARG A 93 -0.27 4.27 13.83
C ARG A 93 0.57 5.32 13.10
N LYS A 94 1.88 5.40 13.38
CA LYS A 94 2.80 6.32 12.69
C LYS A 94 2.88 6.04 11.20
N VAL A 95 2.97 4.76 10.81
CA VAL A 95 2.91 4.35 9.41
C VAL A 95 1.57 4.75 8.78
N ALA A 96 0.44 4.46 9.44
CA ALA A 96 -0.89 4.78 8.92
C ALA A 96 -1.15 6.29 8.79
N ALA A 97 -0.48 7.11 9.60
CA ALA A 97 -0.57 8.56 9.59
C ALA A 97 0.20 9.22 8.41
N LEU A 98 1.00 8.46 7.66
CA LEU A 98 1.68 9.00 6.49
C LEU A 98 0.67 9.46 5.43
N GLU A 99 0.92 10.65 4.88
CA GLU A 99 0.05 11.28 3.90
C GLU A 99 0.03 10.49 2.60
N PHE A 100 -1.15 10.28 2.05
CA PHE A 100 -1.29 9.54 0.79
C PHE A 100 -0.57 10.25 -0.37
N ALA A 101 -0.45 11.58 -0.31
CA ALA A 101 0.30 12.35 -1.28
C ALA A 101 1.78 11.95 -1.34
N ASP A 102 2.40 11.61 -0.20
CA ASP A 102 3.82 11.22 -0.17
C ASP A 102 4.02 9.80 -0.70
N VAL A 103 3.07 8.91 -0.43
CA VAL A 103 3.00 7.58 -1.06
C VAL A 103 2.92 7.72 -2.58
N LEU A 104 2.01 8.56 -3.09
CA LEU A 104 1.85 8.77 -4.53
C LEU A 104 3.12 9.33 -5.17
N LYS A 105 3.82 10.27 -4.53
CA LYS A 105 5.11 10.79 -5.03
C LYS A 105 6.15 9.68 -5.17
N SER A 106 6.28 8.82 -4.15
CA SER A 106 7.25 7.72 -4.17
C SER A 106 6.88 6.62 -5.17
N VAL A 107 5.59 6.32 -5.34
CA VAL A 107 5.15 5.37 -6.36
C VAL A 107 5.43 5.93 -7.75
N ALA A 108 5.09 7.20 -8.01
CA ALA A 108 5.33 7.86 -9.28
C ALA A 108 6.83 7.91 -9.64
N SER A 109 7.72 8.21 -8.66
CA SER A 109 9.16 8.23 -8.92
C SER A 109 9.73 6.86 -9.32
N PHE A 110 9.13 5.78 -8.83
CA PHE A 110 9.45 4.42 -9.30
C PHE A 110 8.78 4.12 -10.65
N SER A 111 7.46 4.31 -10.76
CA SER A 111 6.65 3.80 -11.86
C SER A 111 6.76 4.62 -13.14
N ASP A 112 6.81 5.95 -13.04
CA ASP A 112 6.74 6.81 -14.23
C ASP A 112 7.92 6.57 -15.18
N PRO A 113 9.18 6.46 -14.70
CA PRO A 113 10.29 6.09 -15.57
C PRO A 113 10.14 4.70 -16.20
N VAL A 114 9.59 3.73 -15.47
CA VAL A 114 9.36 2.37 -15.99
C VAL A 114 8.27 2.39 -17.08
N LEU A 115 7.16 3.07 -16.83
CA LEU A 115 6.01 3.13 -17.72
C LEU A 115 6.29 3.97 -18.98
N THR A 116 7.17 4.98 -18.87
CA THR A 116 7.58 5.83 -20.00
C THR A 116 8.81 5.32 -20.74
N GLY A 117 9.44 4.24 -20.24
CA GLY A 117 10.64 3.66 -20.86
C GLY A 117 11.92 4.48 -20.64
N THR A 118 11.94 5.39 -19.66
CA THR A 118 13.10 6.22 -19.32
C THR A 118 13.88 5.73 -18.09
N ALA A 119 13.45 4.63 -17.45
CA ALA A 119 14.18 4.04 -16.35
C ALA A 119 15.55 3.51 -16.82
N SER A 120 16.62 3.93 -16.13
CA SER A 120 17.99 3.42 -16.32
C SER A 120 18.58 2.98 -14.98
N GLY A 121 19.45 1.95 -15.03
CA GLY A 121 20.16 1.43 -13.85
C GLY A 121 19.26 0.69 -12.86
N HIS A 122 19.43 0.94 -11.56
CA HIS A 122 18.73 0.24 -10.48
C HIS A 122 17.97 1.20 -9.56
N TRP A 123 16.90 0.70 -8.94
CA TRP A 123 16.11 1.44 -7.97
C TRP A 123 16.75 1.37 -6.58
N GLU A 124 16.99 2.53 -5.97
CA GLU A 124 17.34 2.64 -4.56
C GLU A 124 16.11 3.01 -3.73
N ALA A 125 15.54 2.02 -3.04
CA ALA A 125 14.37 2.22 -2.19
C ALA A 125 14.58 3.25 -1.07
N PRO A 126 15.73 3.32 -0.36
CA PRO A 126 15.92 4.29 0.73
C PRO A 126 15.87 5.75 0.27
N SER A 127 16.31 6.06 -0.95
CA SER A 127 16.30 7.41 -1.51
C SER A 127 15.14 7.66 -2.48
N ALA A 128 14.35 6.64 -2.80
CA ALA A 128 13.29 6.67 -3.79
C ALA A 128 13.74 7.21 -5.17
N THR A 129 14.94 6.80 -5.62
CA THR A 129 15.57 7.27 -6.86
C THR A 129 16.10 6.13 -7.71
N TRP A 130 16.06 6.32 -9.03
CA TRP A 130 16.85 5.52 -9.98
C TRP A 130 18.31 5.97 -9.97
N ARG A 131 19.25 5.02 -9.94
CA ARG A 131 20.68 5.27 -10.07
C ARG A 131 21.25 4.51 -11.24
N ASP A 132 22.01 5.23 -12.06
CA ASP A 132 22.84 4.62 -13.09
C ASP A 132 23.91 3.71 -12.46
N HIS A 133 24.49 2.84 -13.29
CA HIS A 133 25.61 1.97 -12.89
C HIS A 133 26.88 2.76 -12.58
#